data_AF-A0A956BKJ0-F1
#
_entry.id   AF-A0A956BKJ0-F1
#
_cell.length_a   1.000
_cell.length_b   1.000
_cell.length_c   1.000
_cell.angle_alpha   90.00
_cell.angle_beta   90.00
_cell.angle_gamma   90.00
#
_symmetry.space_group_name_H-M   'P 1'
#
loop_
_entity.id
_entity.type
_entity.pdbx_description
1 polymer ?
#
loop_
_entity_poly.entity_id
_entity_poly.type
_entity_poly.pdbx_seq_one_letter_code
_entity_poly.pdbx_strand_id
1 'polypeptide(L)'
;ETALSVAPITLPTHASLLTGLYPYHHGARNNGTFTLSKDVETLAQRFRAAGYTTEAIVSAAVLDSRYGLDRGFQRYDDDLYGGHDKLFMFQEVRADVSVDKALRRLEAADGPLFLWLHLFDAHADYEPPPPYDVLFRDSPYDGEIAWLDAQLGRLADALDPETLLVVTADHGDSLGEHGENTHGIFVYRSATHVPCS
;
A
#
# COMPACT_ATOMS: atom_id res chain seq x y z
N GLU A 1 19.33 1.89 8.06
CA GLU A 1 18.17 2.58 8.69
C GLU A 1 18.06 4.05 8.23
N THR A 2 17.84 4.30 6.94
CA THR A 2 17.46 5.64 6.43
C THR A 2 16.65 5.47 5.14
N ALA A 3 15.42 4.95 5.25
CA ALA A 3 14.47 4.95 4.15
C ALA A 3 13.60 6.22 4.25
N LEU A 4 13.47 6.94 3.14
CA LEU A 4 12.70 8.18 3.06
C LEU A 4 11.65 8.06 1.95
N SER A 5 10.42 8.44 2.29
CA SER A 5 9.35 8.67 1.33
C SER A 5 9.67 9.85 0.42
N VAL A 6 9.27 9.74 -0.84
CA VAL A 6 9.46 10.78 -1.86
C VAL A 6 8.43 11.91 -1.74
N ALA A 7 7.31 11.67 -1.05
CA ALA A 7 6.22 12.60 -0.85
C ALA A 7 5.31 12.13 0.31
N PRO A 8 4.73 13.03 1.11
CA PRO A 8 3.75 12.66 2.14
C PRO A 8 2.36 12.36 1.54
N ILE A 9 2.31 11.80 0.32
CA ILE A 9 1.09 11.58 -0.46
C ILE A 9 1.13 10.20 -1.10
N THR A 10 0.06 9.43 -0.92
CA THR A 10 -0.07 8.02 -1.30
C THR A 10 0.21 7.72 -2.77
N LEU A 11 -0.51 8.31 -3.73
CA LEU A 11 -0.34 7.98 -5.15
C LEU A 11 1.06 8.33 -5.68
N PRO A 12 1.62 9.53 -5.43
CA PRO A 12 2.98 9.85 -5.83
C PRO A 12 4.04 8.88 -5.28
N THR A 13 3.91 8.47 -4.01
CA THR A 13 4.89 7.56 -3.43
C THR A 13 4.79 6.14 -3.99
N HIS A 14 3.59 5.60 -4.16
CA HIS A 14 3.42 4.30 -4.80
C HIS A 14 3.88 4.31 -6.27
N ALA A 15 3.61 5.40 -7.00
CA ALA A 15 4.15 5.57 -8.35
C ALA A 15 5.68 5.64 -8.36
N SER A 16 6.30 6.28 -7.36
CA SER A 16 7.77 6.28 -7.21
C SER A 16 8.31 4.89 -6.87
N LEU A 17 7.67 4.15 -5.97
CA LEU A 17 8.05 2.77 -5.63
C LEU A 17 8.00 1.86 -6.86
N LEU A 18 6.93 1.96 -7.66
CA LEU A 18 6.76 1.14 -8.85
C LEU A 18 7.62 1.59 -10.04
N THR A 19 8.31 2.72 -9.99
CA THR A 19 9.08 3.23 -11.16
C THR A 19 10.54 3.53 -10.86
N GLY A 20 10.92 3.68 -9.59
CA GLY A 20 12.24 4.16 -9.17
C GLY A 20 12.50 5.63 -9.56
N LEU A 21 11.45 6.40 -9.86
CA LEU A 21 11.56 7.80 -10.30
C LEU A 21 10.87 8.73 -9.29
N TYR A 22 11.22 10.02 -9.33
CA TYR A 22 10.53 11.06 -8.55
C TYR A 22 9.21 11.53 -9.20
N PRO A 23 8.27 12.13 -8.43
CA PRO A 23 6.98 12.62 -8.94
C PRO A 23 7.04 13.55 -10.14
N TYR A 24 8.09 14.36 -10.24
CA TYR A 24 8.30 15.22 -11.39
C TYR A 24 8.49 14.43 -12.70
N HIS A 25 9.17 13.28 -12.64
CA HIS A 25 9.49 12.42 -13.79
C HIS A 25 8.36 11.45 -14.17
N HIS A 26 7.71 10.84 -13.18
CA HIS A 26 6.65 9.87 -13.45
C HIS A 26 5.25 10.49 -13.63
N GLY A 27 5.07 11.78 -13.29
CA GLY A 27 3.87 12.55 -13.62
C GLY A 27 2.70 12.43 -12.63
N ALA A 28 2.65 11.37 -11.83
CA ALA A 28 1.70 11.23 -10.72
C ALA A 28 2.11 12.13 -9.53
N ARG A 29 1.52 13.32 -9.43
CA ARG A 29 1.96 14.37 -8.48
C ARG A 29 1.00 14.64 -7.33
N ASN A 30 -0.24 14.16 -7.43
CA ASN A 30 -1.24 14.28 -6.38
C ASN A 30 -2.31 13.20 -6.54
N ASN A 31 -2.98 12.86 -5.44
CA ASN A 31 -4.10 11.93 -5.41
C ASN A 31 -5.27 12.46 -6.27
N GLY A 32 -6.00 11.55 -6.93
CA GLY A 32 -7.27 11.85 -7.62
C GLY A 32 -7.19 12.63 -8.93
N THR A 33 -6.12 13.40 -9.17
CA THR A 33 -6.05 14.38 -10.27
C THR A 33 -4.96 14.08 -11.29
N PHE A 34 -3.92 13.35 -10.89
CA PHE A 34 -2.82 12.96 -11.77
C PHE A 34 -2.82 11.45 -12.00
N THR A 35 -2.21 11.03 -13.11
CA THR A 35 -1.99 9.62 -13.42
C THR A 35 -0.51 9.39 -13.70
N LEU A 36 -0.08 8.15 -13.56
CA LEU A 36 1.25 7.72 -13.93
C LEU A 36 1.43 7.84 -15.45
N SER A 37 2.51 8.51 -15.88
CA SER A 37 2.80 8.71 -17.30
C SER A 37 2.94 7.37 -18.03
N LYS A 38 2.30 7.28 -19.20
CA LYS A 38 2.32 6.07 -20.04
C LYS A 38 3.71 5.74 -20.59
N ASP A 39 4.60 6.74 -20.65
CA ASP A 39 5.96 6.60 -21.17
C ASP A 39 6.96 6.03 -20.14
N VAL A 40 6.52 5.87 -18.90
CA VAL A 40 7.36 5.34 -17.82
C VAL A 40 7.09 3.85 -17.65
N GLU A 41 8.16 3.04 -17.67
CA GLU A 41 8.12 1.62 -17.37
C GLU A 41 8.02 1.38 -15.85
N THR A 42 7.22 0.38 -15.44
CA THR A 42 7.05 -0.02 -14.04
C THR A 42 7.89 -1.25 -13.67
N LEU A 43 8.13 -1.42 -12.37
CA LEU A 43 8.73 -2.60 -11.77
C LEU A 43 7.94 -3.87 -12.09
N ALA A 44 6.60 -3.79 -12.07
CA ALA A 44 5.73 -4.89 -12.46
C ALA A 44 5.96 -5.31 -13.92
N GLN A 45 6.13 -4.35 -14.84
CA GLN A 45 6.46 -4.67 -16.24
C GLN A 45 7.80 -5.41 -16.36
N ARG A 46 8.80 -5.03 -15.55
CA ARG A 46 10.11 -5.70 -15.52
C ARG A 46 10.03 -7.13 -15.00
N PHE A 47 9.30 -7.35 -13.90
CA PHE A 47 9.06 -8.70 -13.39
C PHE A 47 8.34 -9.59 -14.40
N ARG A 48 7.29 -9.04 -15.04
CA ARG A 48 6.56 -9.75 -16.09
C ARG A 48 7.46 -10.12 -17.26
N ALA A 49 8.32 -9.19 -17.71
CA ALA A 49 9.29 -9.47 -18.78
C ALA A 49 10.32 -10.54 -18.39
N ALA A 50 10.62 -10.68 -17.09
CA ALA A 50 11.47 -11.73 -16.55
C ALA A 50 10.76 -13.08 -16.31
N GLY A 51 9.47 -13.20 -16.65
CA GLY A 51 8.71 -14.44 -16.56
C GLY A 51 7.97 -14.66 -15.24
N TYR A 52 7.86 -13.63 -14.39
CA TYR A 52 7.05 -13.71 -13.18
C TYR A 52 5.57 -13.59 -13.51
N THR A 53 4.73 -14.33 -12.77
CA THR A 53 3.33 -13.94 -12.61
C THR A 53 3.29 -12.67 -11.76
N THR A 54 2.53 -11.67 -12.19
CA THR A 54 2.52 -10.34 -11.59
C THR A 54 1.12 -9.97 -11.14
N GLU A 55 0.95 -9.75 -9.85
CA GLU A 55 -0.34 -9.40 -9.28
C GLU A 55 -0.27 -8.27 -8.27
N ALA A 56 -1.39 -7.55 -8.14
CA ALA A 56 -1.57 -6.55 -7.10
C ALA A 56 -2.92 -6.73 -6.40
N ILE A 57 -2.93 -6.42 -5.11
CA ILE A 57 -4.13 -6.26 -4.28
C ILE A 57 -4.00 -4.92 -3.58
N VAL A 58 -4.91 -3.98 -3.88
CA VAL A 58 -4.88 -2.65 -3.28
C VAL A 58 -6.07 -2.43 -2.36
N SER A 59 -5.78 -2.01 -1.13
CA SER A 59 -6.79 -1.69 -0.11
C SER A 59 -7.41 -0.29 -0.19
N ALA A 60 -7.08 0.58 -1.15
CA ALA A 60 -7.61 1.95 -1.16
C ALA A 60 -7.82 2.55 -2.55
N ALA A 61 -8.90 3.32 -2.71
CA ALA A 61 -9.32 3.89 -4.00
C ALA A 61 -8.35 4.92 -4.58
N VAL A 62 -7.42 5.42 -3.76
CA VAL A 62 -6.33 6.30 -4.20
C VAL A 62 -5.33 5.58 -5.11
N LEU A 63 -5.32 4.25 -5.10
CA LEU A 63 -4.47 3.42 -5.95
C LEU A 63 -5.24 2.73 -7.09
N ASP A 64 -6.52 3.06 -7.31
CA ASP A 64 -7.34 2.49 -8.38
C ASP A 64 -6.63 2.49 -9.75
N SER A 65 -6.85 1.43 -10.54
CA SER A 65 -6.22 1.22 -11.84
C SER A 65 -6.40 2.40 -12.81
N ARG A 66 -7.42 3.25 -12.64
CA ARG A 66 -7.60 4.49 -13.40
C ARG A 66 -6.42 5.46 -13.34
N TYR A 67 -5.56 5.36 -12.32
CA TYR A 67 -4.34 6.17 -12.21
C TYR A 67 -3.11 5.56 -12.91
N GLY A 68 -3.24 4.37 -13.51
CA GLY A 68 -2.22 3.74 -14.36
C GLY A 68 -1.15 2.94 -13.62
N LEU A 69 -1.38 2.61 -12.34
CA LEU A 69 -0.50 1.75 -11.53
C LEU A 69 -0.63 0.26 -11.88
N ASP A 70 -1.72 -0.13 -12.53
CA ASP A 70 -2.02 -1.49 -12.98
C ASP A 70 -1.06 -2.01 -14.08
N ARG A 71 -0.36 -1.09 -14.75
CA ARG A 71 0.53 -1.41 -15.85
C ARG A 71 1.63 -2.37 -15.42
N GLY A 72 1.63 -3.54 -16.04
CA GLY A 72 2.60 -4.61 -15.79
C GLY A 72 2.01 -5.78 -15.03
N PHE A 73 0.97 -5.56 -14.23
CA PHE A 73 0.26 -6.62 -13.52
C PHE A 73 -0.65 -7.40 -14.48
N GLN A 74 -0.68 -8.71 -14.35
CA GLN A 74 -1.63 -9.59 -15.04
C GLN A 74 -2.98 -9.63 -14.32
N ARG A 75 -2.97 -9.47 -13.00
CA ARG A 75 -4.17 -9.29 -12.17
C ARG A 75 -3.98 -8.08 -11.26
N TYR A 76 -4.96 -7.19 -11.27
CA TYR A 76 -5.01 -6.01 -10.42
C TYR A 76 -6.34 -6.02 -9.67
N ASP A 77 -6.30 -6.24 -8.36
CA ASP A 77 -7.50 -6.30 -7.51
C ASP A 77 -7.66 -4.97 -6.79
N ASP A 78 -8.48 -4.10 -7.38
CA ASP A 78 -8.96 -2.82 -6.86
C ASP A 78 -10.45 -2.85 -6.53
N ASP A 79 -11.01 -4.04 -6.24
CA ASP A 79 -12.40 -4.20 -5.80
C ASP A 79 -12.53 -3.92 -4.29
N LEU A 80 -13.00 -2.72 -3.99
CA LEU A 80 -13.17 -2.15 -2.65
C LEU A 80 -14.62 -2.26 -2.14
N TYR A 81 -15.23 -3.44 -2.26
CA TYR A 81 -16.63 -3.74 -1.93
C TYR A 81 -17.68 -3.27 -2.96
N GLY A 82 -17.45 -3.49 -4.26
CA GLY A 82 -18.55 -3.59 -5.22
C GLY A 82 -18.79 -2.40 -6.16
N GLY A 83 -17.80 -1.52 -6.36
CA GLY A 83 -17.67 -0.81 -7.64
C GLY A 83 -17.39 0.69 -7.59
N HIS A 84 -17.25 1.22 -8.81
CA HIS A 84 -16.64 2.51 -9.10
C HIS A 84 -17.58 3.73 -8.97
N ASP A 85 -18.18 3.97 -7.81
CA ASP A 85 -19.11 5.09 -7.62
C ASP A 85 -18.43 6.41 -7.18
N LYS A 86 -18.79 7.50 -7.87
CA LYS A 86 -18.09 8.80 -8.00
C LYS A 86 -17.82 9.63 -6.72
N LEU A 87 -18.10 9.12 -5.52
CA LEU A 87 -17.76 9.74 -4.23
C LEU A 87 -16.48 9.13 -3.60
N PHE A 88 -15.55 8.79 -4.48
CA PHE A 88 -14.66 7.63 -4.46
C PHE A 88 -13.43 7.62 -3.54
N MET A 89 -12.93 8.77 -3.07
CA MET A 89 -11.54 8.81 -2.58
C MET A 89 -11.29 8.14 -1.23
N PHE A 90 -12.35 7.77 -0.51
CA PHE A 90 -12.29 7.23 0.85
C PHE A 90 -12.73 5.76 0.95
N GLN A 91 -12.89 5.07 -0.17
CA GLN A 91 -13.15 3.64 -0.12
C GLN A 91 -11.86 2.90 0.20
N GLU A 92 -11.95 2.03 1.19
CA GLU A 92 -10.85 1.21 1.66
C GLU A 92 -11.33 -0.20 2.05
N VAL A 93 -10.39 -1.12 2.14
CA VAL A 93 -10.60 -2.53 2.53
C VAL A 93 -9.65 -2.87 3.67
N ARG A 94 -10.23 -3.40 4.75
CA ARG A 94 -9.50 -3.82 5.95
C ARG A 94 -8.46 -4.91 5.65
N ALA A 95 -7.38 -4.93 6.43
CA ALA A 95 -6.20 -5.73 6.16
C ALA A 95 -6.47 -7.24 6.12
N ASP A 96 -7.38 -7.77 6.95
CA ASP A 96 -7.73 -9.20 6.91
C ASP A 96 -8.30 -9.62 5.56
N VAL A 97 -9.14 -8.79 4.95
CA VAL A 97 -9.74 -9.09 3.65
C VAL A 97 -8.66 -9.11 2.55
N SER A 98 -7.75 -8.14 2.57
CA SER A 98 -6.64 -8.06 1.61
C SER A 98 -5.61 -9.17 1.82
N VAL A 99 -5.29 -9.52 3.08
CA VAL A 99 -4.42 -10.65 3.41
C VAL A 99 -5.05 -11.97 3.02
N ASP A 100 -6.35 -12.17 3.25
CA ASP A 100 -7.07 -13.37 2.80
C ASP A 100 -7.03 -13.51 1.27
N LYS A 101 -7.16 -12.40 0.53
CA LYS A 101 -6.96 -12.39 -0.92
C LYS A 101 -5.52 -12.79 -1.28
N ALA A 102 -4.52 -12.25 -0.58
CA ALA A 102 -3.11 -12.55 -0.83
C ALA A 102 -2.76 -14.02 -0.55
N LEU A 103 -3.22 -14.57 0.57
CA LEU A 103 -3.02 -15.99 0.94
C LEU A 103 -3.57 -16.93 -0.14
N ARG A 104 -4.77 -16.65 -0.66
CA ARG A 104 -5.33 -17.41 -1.80
C ARG A 104 -4.49 -17.29 -3.06
N ARG A 105 -3.77 -16.17 -3.25
CA ARG A 105 -2.87 -16.00 -4.40
C ARG A 105 -1.57 -16.75 -4.25
N LEU A 106 -1.00 -16.76 -3.05
CA LEU A 106 0.18 -17.56 -2.71
C LEU A 106 -0.10 -19.06 -2.88
N GLU A 107 -1.22 -19.55 -2.34
CA GLU A 107 -1.59 -20.99 -2.44
C GLU A 107 -1.79 -21.45 -3.88
N ALA A 108 -2.35 -20.58 -4.74
CA ALA A 108 -2.61 -20.89 -6.14
C ALA A 108 -1.49 -20.44 -7.09
N ALA A 109 -0.33 -20.03 -6.58
CA ALA A 109 0.81 -19.67 -7.41
C ALA A 109 1.48 -20.94 -7.96
N ASP A 110 1.74 -20.96 -9.27
CA ASP A 110 2.50 -22.02 -9.93
C ASP A 110 3.70 -21.37 -10.64
N GLY A 111 4.82 -21.29 -9.92
CA GLY A 111 6.04 -20.62 -10.36
C GLY A 111 6.27 -19.23 -9.72
N PRO A 112 7.23 -18.44 -10.25
CA PRO A 112 7.65 -17.19 -9.63
C PRO A 112 6.53 -16.15 -9.64
N LEU A 113 6.21 -15.62 -8.46
CA LEU A 113 5.17 -14.61 -8.25
C LEU A 113 5.80 -13.29 -7.76
N PHE A 114 5.44 -12.19 -8.40
CA PHE A 114 5.60 -10.85 -7.87
C PHE A 114 4.21 -10.36 -7.44
N LEU A 115 4.00 -10.27 -6.13
CA LEU A 115 2.76 -9.79 -5.53
C LEU A 115 3.00 -8.45 -4.86
N TRP A 116 2.28 -7.41 -5.29
CA TRP A 116 2.19 -6.15 -4.58
C TRP A 116 0.92 -6.12 -3.73
N LEU A 117 1.07 -6.28 -2.42
CA LEU A 117 -0.02 -6.16 -1.46
C LEU A 117 0.06 -4.79 -0.77
N HIS A 118 -1.01 -4.01 -0.88
CA HIS A 118 -1.15 -2.74 -0.17
C HIS A 118 -2.24 -2.88 0.89
N LEU A 119 -1.89 -2.58 2.14
CA LEU A 119 -2.78 -2.49 3.30
C LEU A 119 -2.97 -1.01 3.65
N PHE A 120 -4.14 -0.65 4.18
CA PHE A 120 -4.49 0.75 4.44
C PHE A 120 -4.84 1.05 5.90
N ASP A 121 -5.09 0.01 6.70
CA ASP A 121 -5.30 0.08 8.14
C ASP A 121 -4.15 0.87 8.80
N ALA A 122 -4.43 1.66 9.83
CA ALA A 122 -3.57 2.76 10.35
C ALA A 122 -3.58 4.08 9.55
N HIS A 123 -4.53 4.25 8.62
CA HIS A 123 -4.99 5.55 8.14
C HIS A 123 -6.20 6.00 8.97
N ALA A 124 -6.36 7.31 9.22
CA ALA A 124 -7.51 7.83 9.97
C ALA A 124 -8.85 7.60 9.23
N ASP A 125 -9.97 7.29 9.88
CA ASP A 125 -10.20 7.16 11.34
C ASP A 125 -9.72 5.80 11.91
N TYR A 126 -9.07 5.80 13.08
CA TYR A 126 -8.49 4.58 13.69
C TYR A 126 -9.57 3.75 14.41
N GLU A 127 -9.93 2.61 13.82
CA GLU A 127 -10.98 1.69 14.28
C GLU A 127 -10.49 0.23 14.28
N PRO A 128 -9.46 -0.10 15.09
CA PRO A 128 -8.87 -1.44 15.05
C PRO A 128 -9.89 -2.50 15.49
N PRO A 129 -9.90 -3.71 14.90
CA PRO A 129 -10.89 -4.72 15.23
C PRO A 129 -10.64 -5.36 16.61
N PRO A 130 -11.62 -6.05 17.21
CA PRO A 130 -11.38 -6.83 18.42
C PRO A 130 -10.31 -7.91 18.25
N PRO A 131 -9.47 -8.16 19.28
CA PRO A 131 -9.50 -7.54 20.61
C PRO A 131 -8.72 -6.21 20.72
N TYR A 132 -8.17 -5.70 19.61
CA TYR A 132 -7.29 -4.53 19.60
C TYR A 132 -8.03 -3.23 19.97
N ASP A 133 -9.32 -3.12 19.62
CA ASP A 133 -10.22 -2.04 20.07
C ASP A 133 -10.25 -1.86 21.60
N VAL A 134 -10.24 -2.98 22.34
CA VAL A 134 -10.29 -2.98 23.80
C VAL A 134 -8.90 -2.87 24.40
N LEU A 135 -7.92 -3.60 23.85
CA LEU A 135 -6.54 -3.62 24.36
C LEU A 135 -5.85 -2.26 24.18
N PHE A 136 -6.16 -1.54 23.10
CA PHE A 136 -5.56 -0.27 22.72
C PHE A 136 -6.58 0.88 22.74
N ARG A 137 -7.60 0.81 23.60
CA ARG A 137 -8.67 1.83 23.70
C ARG A 137 -8.14 3.25 23.84
N ASP A 138 -7.05 3.43 24.57
CA ASP A 138 -6.44 4.74 24.83
C ASP A 138 -5.40 5.15 23.76
N SER A 139 -5.08 4.26 22.81
CA SER A 139 -4.13 4.48 21.72
C SER A 139 -4.55 3.69 20.46
N PRO A 140 -5.68 4.05 19.82
CA PRO A 140 -6.27 3.25 18.74
C PRO A 140 -5.36 3.07 17.53
N TYR A 141 -4.46 4.03 17.27
CA TYR A 141 -3.40 3.89 16.27
C TYR A 141 -2.48 2.69 16.55
N ASP A 142 -2.04 2.50 17.80
CA ASP A 142 -1.24 1.34 18.17
C ASP A 142 -2.04 0.03 18.02
N GLY A 143 -3.36 0.10 18.20
CA GLY A 143 -4.27 -1.00 17.91
C GLY A 143 -4.30 -1.38 16.43
N GLU A 144 -4.30 -0.39 15.53
CA GLU A 144 -4.22 -0.62 14.08
C GLU A 144 -2.87 -1.24 13.69
N ILE A 145 -1.77 -0.74 14.26
CA ILE A 145 -0.44 -1.30 14.03
C ILE A 145 -0.37 -2.74 14.55
N ALA A 146 -0.90 -3.03 15.74
CA ALA A 146 -0.92 -4.37 16.30
C ALA A 146 -1.81 -5.33 15.49
N TRP A 147 -2.88 -4.82 14.88
CA TRP A 147 -3.72 -5.57 13.95
C TRP A 147 -2.98 -5.88 12.64
N LEU A 148 -2.34 -4.87 12.04
CA LEU A 148 -1.49 -5.05 10.85
C LEU A 148 -0.37 -6.06 11.09
N ASP A 149 0.32 -5.98 12.23
CA ASP A 149 1.37 -6.93 12.61
C ASP A 149 0.85 -8.37 12.64
N ALA A 150 -0.33 -8.60 13.21
CA ALA A 150 -0.95 -9.92 13.20
C ALA A 150 -1.31 -10.40 11.79
N GLN A 151 -1.77 -9.50 10.91
CA GLN A 151 -2.05 -9.83 9.51
C GLN A 151 -0.77 -10.13 8.70
N LEU A 152 0.31 -9.37 8.94
CA LEU A 152 1.63 -9.63 8.36
C LEU A 152 2.20 -10.95 8.86
N GLY A 153 2.01 -11.30 10.13
CA GLY A 153 2.38 -12.60 10.70
C GLY A 153 1.72 -13.76 9.95
N ARG A 154 0.41 -13.68 9.69
CA ARG A 154 -0.32 -14.67 8.88
C ARG A 154 0.26 -14.82 7.47
N LEU A 155 0.65 -13.70 6.85
CA LEU A 155 1.25 -13.71 5.52
C LEU A 155 2.62 -14.38 5.57
N ALA A 156 3.49 -13.96 6.50
CA ALA A 156 4.84 -14.48 6.65
C ALA A 156 4.86 -16.00 6.93
N ASP A 157 3.94 -16.49 7.76
CA ASP A 157 3.80 -17.92 8.07
C ASP A 157 3.42 -18.76 6.83
N ALA A 158 2.82 -18.15 5.82
CA ALA A 158 2.41 -18.81 4.59
C ALA A 158 3.45 -18.72 3.46
N LEU A 159 4.53 -17.95 3.63
CA LEU A 159 5.54 -17.78 2.58
C LEU A 159 6.51 -18.97 2.54
N ASP A 160 6.86 -19.40 1.33
CA ASP A 160 8.01 -20.27 1.12
C ASP A 160 9.29 -19.59 1.63
N PRO A 161 10.24 -20.31 2.26
CA PRO A 161 11.49 -19.74 2.78
C PRO A 161 12.37 -19.06 1.73
N GLU A 162 12.18 -19.37 0.44
CA GLU A 162 12.91 -18.75 -0.68
C GLU A 162 12.26 -17.43 -1.13
N THR A 163 11.12 -17.04 -0.54
CA THR A 163 10.43 -15.80 -0.89
C THR A 163 11.13 -14.59 -0.29
N LEU A 164 11.41 -13.60 -1.14
CA LEU A 164 11.81 -12.27 -0.67
C LEU A 164 10.56 -11.49 -0.26
N LEU A 165 10.36 -11.32 1.04
CA LEU A 165 9.37 -10.39 1.60
C LEU A 165 10.03 -9.02 1.80
N VAL A 166 9.41 -7.97 1.28
CA VAL A 166 9.79 -6.58 1.54
C VAL A 166 8.59 -5.89 2.17
N VAL A 167 8.76 -5.33 3.36
CA VAL A 167 7.70 -4.55 4.04
C VAL A 167 8.15 -3.10 4.16
N THR A 168 7.29 -2.19 3.72
CA THR A 168 7.55 -0.75 3.79
C THR A 168 6.24 0.05 3.91
N ALA A 169 6.35 1.34 4.21
CA ALA A 169 5.24 2.29 4.21
C ALA A 169 5.45 3.34 3.11
N ASP A 170 4.37 3.94 2.63
CA ASP A 170 4.41 4.98 1.60
C ASP A 170 4.73 6.36 2.18
N HIS A 171 4.26 6.67 3.37
CA HIS A 171 4.68 7.80 4.19
C HIS A 171 4.33 7.51 5.65
N GLY A 172 4.80 8.36 6.57
CA GLY A 172 4.35 8.30 7.95
C GLY A 172 3.11 9.18 8.17
N ASP A 173 2.60 9.15 9.39
CA ASP A 173 1.50 9.99 9.88
C ASP A 173 2.08 10.97 10.93
N SER A 174 1.65 12.23 10.90
CA SER A 174 2.15 13.24 11.84
C SER A 174 1.56 13.08 13.24
N LEU A 175 0.41 12.42 13.40
CA LEU A 175 -0.20 12.11 14.71
C LEU A 175 -0.30 13.32 15.68
N GLY A 176 -0.53 14.53 15.15
CA GLY A 176 -0.61 15.76 15.93
C GLY A 176 0.74 16.43 16.22
N GLU A 177 1.87 15.81 15.86
CA GLU A 177 3.17 16.47 15.88
C GLU A 177 3.18 17.65 14.91
N HIS A 178 3.77 18.77 15.34
CA HIS A 178 3.87 20.01 14.57
C HIS A 178 2.54 20.63 14.10
N GLY A 179 1.40 20.21 14.68
CA GLY A 179 0.08 20.78 14.40
C GLY A 179 -0.60 20.23 13.15
N GLU A 180 -0.11 19.13 12.59
CA GLU A 180 -0.80 18.34 11.55
C GLU A 180 -1.33 17.06 12.20
N ASN A 181 -2.64 16.85 12.12
CA ASN A 181 -3.29 15.70 12.76
C ASN A 181 -3.11 14.40 11.95
N THR A 182 -2.77 14.49 10.66
CA THR A 182 -2.57 13.35 9.75
C THR A 182 -1.30 13.52 8.91
N HIS A 183 -1.36 13.47 7.58
CA HIS A 183 -0.24 13.72 6.66
C HIS A 183 -0.72 14.45 5.40
N GLY A 184 0.23 14.92 4.57
CA GLY A 184 -0.04 15.48 3.25
C GLY A 184 0.23 16.98 3.11
N ILE A 185 0.51 17.69 4.20
CA ILE A 185 0.82 19.12 4.19
C ILE A 185 2.30 19.37 4.51
N PHE A 186 2.90 18.69 5.48
CA PHE A 186 4.30 18.92 5.88
C PHE A 186 5.27 17.80 5.51
N VAL A 187 6.55 18.16 5.36
CA VAL A 187 7.68 17.27 4.98
C VAL A 187 8.57 16.92 6.19
N TYR A 188 7.99 16.85 7.38
CA TYR A 188 8.72 16.48 8.59
C TYR A 188 9.10 14.99 8.59
N ARG A 189 10.11 14.61 9.38
CA ARG A 189 10.56 13.21 9.49
C ARG A 189 9.42 12.26 9.89
N SER A 190 8.46 12.72 10.67
CA SER A 190 7.23 11.99 11.03
C SER A 190 6.42 11.59 9.79
N ALA A 191 6.35 12.44 8.77
CA ALA A 191 5.65 12.15 7.52
C ALA A 191 6.54 11.46 6.46
N THR A 192 7.86 11.63 6.49
CA THR A 192 8.73 11.14 5.39
C THR A 192 9.61 9.95 5.76
N HIS A 193 9.79 9.59 7.02
CA HIS A 193 10.61 8.43 7.41
C HIS A 193 9.73 7.18 7.46
N VAL A 194 10.08 6.17 6.66
CA VAL A 194 9.27 4.95 6.53
C VAL A 194 10.04 3.71 7.00
N PRO A 195 9.40 2.73 7.63
CA PRO A 195 10.00 1.42 7.87
C PRO A 195 10.40 0.78 6.53
N CYS A 196 11.51 0.05 6.52
CA CYS A 196 11.93 -0.80 5.41
C CYS A 196 12.69 -1.97 6.02
N SER A 197 12.11 -3.17 5.95
CA SER A 197 12.67 -4.43 6.45
C SER A 197 12.63 -5.52 5.40
#